data_AF-A0A9J6RZ26-F1
#
_entry.id   AF-A0A9J6RZ26-F1
#
_cell.length_a   1.000
_cell.length_b   1.000
_cell.length_c   1.000
_cell.angle_alpha   90.00
_cell.angle_beta   90.00
_cell.angle_gamma   90.00
#
_symmetry.space_group_name_H-M   'P 1'
#
loop_
_entity.id
_entity.type
_entity.pdbx_description
1 polymer ?
#
loop_
_entity_poly.entity_id
_entity_poly.type
_entity_poly.pdbx_seq_one_letter_code
_entity_poly.pdbx_strand_id
1 'polypeptide(L)'
;MNLENTVKYHFAKSTLISDSPRATASDSLTGTDIMAAMGMTQERAAMGYSAFLGKMGISNNDRDRAIGLLAEYALTKCDKVAALRKLSPNVKPRVIRILAEYAFEDYSRSASSKKTCDCCNGSGFIDAVAFTNKVTYPDGKPPKWVKVTKGIYPSYWEEVKSVREQVRVLCQKCKGKGTVSAACNDCHGRGKVVNQDETEKQGVPVMGNCKRCGGRGYERILSTAVHRAICQITDAITLDTWKKSVKPFFDVLITKFDIEEAWAEAQLKQITR
;
A
#
# COMPACT_ATOMS: atom_id res chain seq x y z
N MET A 1 -22.50 -17.53 -8.78
CA MET A 1 -21.07 -17.24 -9.10
C MET A 1 -20.50 -16.20 -8.13
N ASN A 2 -19.18 -16.20 -7.85
CA ASN A 2 -18.53 -15.19 -6.99
C ASN A 2 -17.67 -14.23 -7.83
N LEU A 3 -17.38 -13.02 -7.32
CA LEU A 3 -16.56 -12.03 -8.02
C LEU A 3 -15.14 -12.56 -8.32
N GLU A 4 -14.49 -13.24 -7.39
CA GLU A 4 -13.15 -13.80 -7.63
C GLU A 4 -13.11 -14.77 -8.83
N ASN A 5 -14.22 -15.46 -9.09
CA ASN A 5 -14.34 -16.36 -10.24
C ASN A 5 -14.50 -15.62 -11.58
N THR A 6 -14.84 -14.33 -11.59
CA THR A 6 -14.92 -13.54 -12.84
C THR A 6 -13.54 -13.24 -13.41
N VAL A 7 -12.53 -13.14 -12.56
CA VAL A 7 -11.15 -12.77 -12.91
C VAL A 7 -10.60 -13.67 -14.04
N LYS A 8 -10.88 -14.98 -14.00
CA LYS A 8 -10.43 -15.94 -15.02
C LYS A 8 -11.01 -15.70 -16.42
N TYR A 9 -12.09 -14.92 -16.55
CA TYR A 9 -12.73 -14.59 -17.83
C TYR A 9 -12.17 -13.30 -18.45
N HIS A 10 -11.34 -12.54 -17.72
CA HIS A 10 -10.62 -11.38 -18.25
C HIS A 10 -9.30 -11.76 -18.95
N PHE A 11 -8.92 -13.03 -18.91
CA PHE A 11 -7.71 -13.55 -19.57
C PHE A 11 -8.07 -14.49 -20.71
N ALA A 12 -7.22 -14.52 -21.74
CA ALA A 12 -7.37 -15.44 -22.85
C ALA A 12 -7.33 -16.90 -22.35
N LYS A 13 -8.33 -17.69 -22.72
CA LYS A 13 -8.36 -19.12 -22.41
C LYS A 13 -7.51 -19.88 -23.41
N SER A 14 -6.69 -20.81 -22.93
CA SER A 14 -6.03 -21.78 -23.80
C SER A 14 -7.06 -22.67 -24.48
N THR A 15 -6.74 -23.13 -25.68
CA THR A 15 -7.56 -24.13 -26.38
C THR A 15 -7.61 -25.41 -25.55
N LEU A 16 -8.82 -25.87 -25.22
CA LEU A 16 -9.05 -27.18 -24.62
C LEU A 16 -9.08 -28.21 -25.75
N ILE A 17 -8.01 -28.99 -25.90
CA ILE A 17 -7.96 -30.15 -26.79
C ILE A 17 -8.41 -31.34 -25.97
N SER A 18 -9.66 -31.76 -26.18
CA SER A 18 -10.25 -32.93 -25.53
C SER A 18 -11.04 -33.74 -26.54
N ASP A 19 -10.95 -35.07 -26.45
CA ASP A 19 -11.73 -36.03 -27.25
C ASP A 19 -13.11 -36.32 -26.62
N SER A 20 -13.40 -35.71 -25.47
CA SER A 20 -14.71 -35.81 -24.83
C SER A 20 -15.76 -35.01 -25.62
N PRO A 21 -16.89 -35.61 -26.04
CA PRO A 21 -17.95 -34.90 -26.73
C PRO A 21 -18.46 -33.74 -25.88
N ARG A 22 -18.68 -32.59 -26.52
CA ARG A 22 -19.20 -31.39 -25.83
C ARG A 22 -20.62 -31.71 -25.37
N ALA A 23 -20.87 -31.71 -24.06
CA ALA A 23 -22.20 -31.96 -23.51
C ALA A 23 -23.21 -30.96 -24.12
N THR A 24 -24.28 -31.47 -24.73
CA THR A 24 -25.32 -30.66 -25.40
C THR A 24 -26.33 -30.05 -24.41
N ALA A 25 -26.36 -30.57 -23.19
CA ALA A 25 -27.10 -30.01 -22.07
C ALA A 25 -26.16 -29.94 -20.87
N SER A 26 -25.78 -28.73 -20.49
CA SER A 26 -25.24 -28.48 -19.16
C SER A 26 -26.01 -27.29 -18.60
N ASP A 27 -26.56 -27.42 -17.39
CA ASP A 27 -27.10 -26.30 -16.59
C ASP A 27 -25.99 -25.31 -16.14
N SER A 28 -24.85 -25.31 -16.85
CA SER A 28 -23.67 -24.51 -16.55
C SER A 28 -23.69 -23.25 -17.41
N LEU A 29 -23.46 -22.11 -16.77
CA LEU A 29 -23.37 -20.82 -17.44
C LEU A 29 -22.25 -20.85 -18.49
N THR A 30 -22.59 -20.47 -19.72
CA THR A 30 -21.62 -20.35 -20.81
C THR A 30 -20.73 -19.12 -20.61
N GLY A 31 -19.65 -19.03 -21.37
CA GLY A 31 -18.78 -17.84 -21.36
C GLY A 31 -19.56 -16.56 -21.66
N THR A 32 -20.50 -16.62 -22.61
CA THR A 32 -21.36 -15.48 -22.98
C THR A 32 -22.32 -15.09 -21.86
N ASP A 33 -22.93 -16.05 -21.17
CA ASP A 33 -23.82 -15.76 -20.03
C ASP A 33 -23.07 -15.04 -18.91
N ILE A 34 -21.82 -15.45 -18.69
CA ILE A 34 -20.94 -14.83 -17.69
C ILE A 34 -20.56 -13.40 -18.09
N MET A 35 -20.23 -13.15 -19.36
CA MET A 35 -19.99 -11.79 -19.85
C MET A 35 -21.23 -10.90 -19.70
N ALA A 36 -22.41 -11.43 -20.03
CA ALA A 36 -23.67 -10.72 -19.84
C ALA A 36 -23.95 -10.42 -18.36
N ALA A 37 -23.73 -11.40 -17.48
CA ALA A 37 -23.89 -11.24 -16.04
C ALA A 37 -22.94 -10.18 -15.45
N MET A 38 -21.69 -10.13 -15.92
CA MET A 38 -20.74 -9.09 -15.54
C MET A 38 -21.21 -7.71 -15.98
N GLY A 39 -21.70 -7.56 -17.22
CA GLY A 39 -22.26 -6.30 -17.71
C GLY A 39 -23.46 -5.83 -16.89
N MET A 40 -24.39 -6.74 -16.55
CA MET A 40 -25.52 -6.44 -15.67
C MET A 40 -25.09 -6.08 -14.24
N THR A 41 -24.07 -6.74 -13.71
CA THR A 41 -23.52 -6.42 -12.37
C THR A 41 -22.89 -5.04 -12.36
N GLN A 42 -22.16 -4.67 -13.42
CA GLN A 42 -21.55 -3.35 -13.56
C GLN A 42 -22.61 -2.24 -13.63
N GLU A 43 -23.77 -2.50 -14.23
CA GLU A 43 -24.88 -1.55 -14.25
C GLU A 43 -25.51 -1.38 -12.85
N ARG A 44 -25.80 -2.48 -12.16
CA ARG A 44 -26.46 -2.45 -10.83
C ARG A 44 -25.56 -2.01 -9.67
N ALA A 45 -24.27 -2.31 -9.76
CA ALA A 45 -23.29 -2.14 -8.68
C ALA A 45 -21.98 -1.54 -9.21
N ALA A 46 -22.08 -0.43 -9.94
CA ALA A 46 -20.96 0.20 -10.63
C ALA A 46 -19.75 0.49 -9.74
N MET A 47 -19.97 1.03 -8.52
CA MET A 47 -18.87 1.38 -7.62
C MET A 47 -18.13 0.14 -7.13
N GLY A 48 -18.85 -0.86 -6.61
CA GLY A 48 -18.27 -2.09 -6.09
C GLY A 48 -17.59 -2.93 -7.16
N TYR A 49 -18.21 -3.05 -8.33
CA TYR A 49 -17.66 -3.82 -9.44
C TYR A 49 -16.38 -3.19 -9.98
N SER A 50 -16.38 -1.87 -10.25
CA SER A 50 -15.17 -1.17 -10.69
C SER A 50 -14.08 -1.17 -9.60
N ALA A 51 -14.46 -1.08 -8.31
CA ALA A 51 -13.50 -1.16 -7.21
C ALA A 51 -12.81 -2.53 -7.15
N PHE A 52 -13.58 -3.62 -7.35
CA PHE A 52 -13.05 -4.98 -7.44
C PHE A 52 -12.09 -5.15 -8.62
N LEU A 53 -12.47 -4.71 -9.83
CA LEU A 53 -11.61 -4.80 -11.02
C LEU A 53 -10.31 -4.01 -10.83
N GLY A 54 -10.38 -2.82 -10.23
CA GLY A 54 -9.20 -2.01 -9.91
C GLY A 54 -8.29 -2.68 -8.87
N LYS A 55 -8.87 -3.27 -7.82
CA LYS A 55 -8.14 -4.03 -6.78
C LYS A 55 -7.42 -5.25 -7.34
N MET A 56 -8.03 -5.95 -8.29
CA MET A 56 -7.43 -7.10 -8.98
C MET A 56 -6.43 -6.71 -10.08
N GLY A 57 -6.26 -5.41 -10.35
CA GLY A 57 -5.32 -4.91 -11.36
C GLY A 57 -5.74 -5.21 -12.80
N ILE A 58 -7.04 -5.44 -13.05
CA ILE A 58 -7.57 -5.77 -14.38
C ILE A 58 -7.67 -4.51 -15.26
N SER A 59 -8.07 -3.38 -14.67
CA SER A 59 -8.35 -2.14 -15.40
C SER A 59 -8.02 -0.91 -14.56
N ASN A 60 -7.12 -0.06 -15.07
CA ASN A 60 -6.81 1.24 -14.47
C ASN A 60 -7.99 2.21 -14.60
N ASN A 61 -8.75 2.12 -15.69
CA ASN A 61 -9.94 2.94 -15.90
C ASN A 61 -11.01 2.64 -14.83
N ASP A 62 -11.20 1.37 -14.47
CA ASP A 62 -12.13 0.98 -13.40
C ASP A 62 -11.65 1.44 -12.03
N ARG A 63 -10.33 1.45 -11.77
CA ARG A 63 -9.77 2.08 -10.58
C ARG A 63 -10.15 3.56 -10.50
N ASP A 64 -9.91 4.33 -11.57
CA ASP A 64 -10.21 5.77 -11.57
C ASP A 64 -11.71 6.04 -11.48
N ARG A 65 -12.52 5.20 -12.13
CA ARG A 65 -13.99 5.23 -12.03
C ARG A 65 -14.46 4.96 -10.60
N ALA A 66 -13.91 3.96 -9.91
CA ALA A 66 -14.26 3.64 -8.53
C ALA A 66 -13.94 4.80 -7.58
N ILE A 67 -12.76 5.43 -7.75
CA ILE A 67 -12.36 6.63 -7.02
C ILE A 67 -13.31 7.79 -7.29
N GLY A 68 -13.67 8.01 -8.56
CA GLY A 68 -14.64 9.04 -8.97
C GLY A 68 -16.01 8.87 -8.33
N LEU A 69 -16.57 7.65 -8.40
CA LEU A 69 -17.87 7.32 -7.80
C LEU A 69 -17.84 7.48 -6.27
N LEU A 70 -16.76 7.07 -5.61
CA LEU A 70 -16.61 7.29 -4.17
C LEU A 70 -16.51 8.78 -3.83
N ALA A 71 -15.79 9.56 -4.65
CA ALA A 71 -15.68 11.01 -4.46
C ALA A 71 -17.04 11.71 -4.61
N GLU A 72 -17.85 11.32 -5.60
CA GLU A 72 -19.22 11.81 -5.76
C GLU A 72 -20.08 11.46 -4.55
N TYR A 73 -20.05 10.20 -4.10
CA TYR A 73 -20.73 9.76 -2.89
C TYR A 73 -20.28 10.59 -1.67
N ALA A 74 -18.98 10.78 -1.50
CA ALA A 74 -18.40 11.54 -0.42
C ALA A 74 -18.82 13.01 -0.45
N LEU A 75 -18.93 13.64 -1.63
CA LEU A 75 -19.45 15.00 -1.78
C LEU A 75 -20.88 15.13 -1.25
N THR A 76 -21.75 14.15 -1.49
CA THR A 76 -23.12 14.18 -0.93
C THR A 76 -23.18 14.08 0.60
N LYS A 77 -22.13 13.56 1.25
CA LYS A 77 -22.09 13.32 2.71
C LYS A 77 -21.13 14.25 3.45
N CYS A 78 -20.25 14.96 2.74
CA CYS A 78 -19.16 15.75 3.33
C CYS A 78 -19.68 16.88 4.23
N ASP A 79 -20.85 17.44 3.93
CA ASP A 79 -21.43 18.52 4.73
C ASP A 79 -21.83 18.08 6.14
N LYS A 80 -21.92 16.78 6.43
CA LYS A 80 -22.05 16.28 7.81
C LYS A 80 -20.85 16.65 8.67
N VAL A 81 -19.67 16.80 8.08
CA VAL A 81 -18.42 17.17 8.76
C VAL A 81 -18.22 18.67 8.66
N ALA A 82 -18.29 19.37 9.80
CA ALA A 82 -18.16 20.83 9.84
C ALA A 82 -16.88 21.36 9.19
N ALA A 83 -15.76 20.65 9.36
CA ALA A 83 -14.47 21.01 8.76
C ALA A 83 -14.49 20.96 7.22
N LEU A 84 -15.13 19.94 6.65
CA LEU A 84 -15.26 19.80 5.20
C LEU A 84 -16.30 20.77 4.62
N ARG A 85 -17.40 21.01 5.35
CA ARG A 85 -18.46 21.93 4.97
C ARG A 85 -17.95 23.35 4.71
N LYS A 86 -17.04 23.83 5.58
CA LYS A 86 -16.45 25.17 5.56
C LYS A 86 -15.39 25.39 4.46
N LEU A 87 -14.96 24.34 3.77
CA LEU A 87 -14.00 24.48 2.68
C LEU A 87 -14.60 25.25 1.51
N SER A 88 -13.75 26.00 0.80
CA SER A 88 -14.16 26.74 -0.40
C SER A 88 -14.63 25.79 -1.51
N PRO A 89 -15.55 26.22 -2.39
CA PRO A 89 -16.16 25.36 -3.41
C PRO A 89 -15.15 24.78 -4.41
N ASN A 90 -14.01 25.43 -4.61
CA ASN A 90 -12.94 24.93 -5.51
C ASN A 90 -11.99 23.94 -4.81
N VAL A 91 -11.83 24.06 -3.49
CA VAL A 91 -10.92 23.19 -2.70
C VAL A 91 -11.63 21.92 -2.25
N LYS A 92 -12.92 22.01 -1.89
CA LYS A 92 -13.71 20.89 -1.38
C LYS A 92 -13.64 19.66 -2.30
N PRO A 93 -13.92 19.73 -3.62
CA PRO A 93 -13.85 18.56 -4.50
C PRO A 93 -12.45 17.94 -4.59
N ARG A 94 -11.39 18.75 -4.56
CA ARG A 94 -10.00 18.28 -4.61
C ARG A 94 -9.63 17.52 -3.33
N VAL A 95 -10.00 18.03 -2.17
CA VAL A 95 -9.78 17.36 -0.88
C VAL A 95 -10.56 16.04 -0.83
N ILE A 96 -11.82 16.03 -1.28
CA ILE A 96 -12.63 14.80 -1.33
C ILE A 96 -12.04 13.77 -2.29
N ARG A 97 -11.51 14.19 -3.45
CA ARG A 97 -10.83 13.29 -4.39
C ARG A 97 -9.61 12.62 -3.73
N ILE A 98 -8.76 13.38 -3.04
CA ILE A 98 -7.61 12.83 -2.30
C ILE A 98 -8.09 11.81 -1.26
N LEU A 99 -9.15 12.11 -0.51
CA LEU A 99 -9.71 11.15 0.45
C LEU A 99 -10.18 9.85 -0.24
N ALA A 100 -10.83 9.95 -1.39
CA ALA A 100 -11.26 8.78 -2.15
C ALA A 100 -10.08 7.97 -2.71
N GLU A 101 -9.03 8.63 -3.19
CA GLU A 101 -7.79 7.98 -3.68
C GLU A 101 -7.11 7.19 -2.56
N TYR A 102 -6.85 7.82 -1.41
CA TYR A 102 -6.27 7.14 -0.27
C TYR A 102 -7.19 6.04 0.29
N ALA A 103 -8.50 6.23 0.24
CA ALA A 103 -9.45 5.20 0.66
C ALA A 103 -9.36 3.98 -0.25
N PHE A 104 -9.26 4.20 -1.57
CA PHE A 104 -9.09 3.12 -2.54
C PHE A 104 -7.74 2.41 -2.38
N GLU A 105 -6.65 3.14 -2.14
CA GLU A 105 -5.34 2.55 -1.89
C GLU A 105 -5.28 1.73 -0.60
N ASP A 106 -6.06 2.10 0.40
CA ASP A 106 -6.16 1.37 1.67
C ASP A 106 -7.07 0.14 1.55
N TYR A 107 -8.13 0.23 0.74
CA TYR A 107 -9.02 -0.87 0.38
C TYR A 107 -8.34 -1.92 -0.53
N SER A 108 -7.61 -1.48 -1.56
CA SER A 108 -6.91 -2.35 -2.50
C SER A 108 -5.62 -2.96 -1.94
N ARG A 109 -5.23 -2.57 -0.72
CA ARG A 109 -4.03 -3.06 -0.05
C ARG A 109 -4.19 -4.51 0.36
N SER A 110 -3.10 -5.26 0.23
CA SER A 110 -2.99 -6.64 0.69
C SER A 110 -1.65 -6.87 1.40
N ALA A 111 -1.47 -8.08 1.93
CA ALA A 111 -0.19 -8.49 2.51
C ALA A 111 0.98 -8.47 1.51
N SER A 112 0.71 -8.52 0.20
CA SER A 112 1.73 -8.46 -0.84
C SER A 112 2.03 -7.03 -1.32
N SER A 113 1.22 -6.05 -0.93
CA SER A 113 1.46 -4.65 -1.28
C SER A 113 2.79 -4.15 -0.73
N LYS A 114 3.47 -3.32 -1.51
CA LYS A 114 4.72 -2.66 -1.12
C LYS A 114 4.43 -1.18 -0.92
N LYS A 115 4.92 -0.60 0.18
CA LYS A 115 4.91 0.85 0.43
C LYS A 115 6.30 1.41 0.15
N THR A 116 6.36 2.68 -0.27
CA THR A 116 7.62 3.40 -0.35
C THR A 116 8.23 3.50 1.04
N CYS A 117 9.56 3.41 1.13
CA CYS A 117 10.24 3.45 2.41
C CYS A 117 10.21 4.86 2.98
N ASP A 118 9.58 5.06 4.15
CA ASP A 118 9.50 6.36 4.82
C ASP A 118 10.87 6.97 5.15
N CYS A 119 11.92 6.15 5.32
CA CYS A 119 13.25 6.63 5.70
C CYS A 119 14.07 7.18 4.53
N CYS A 120 13.89 6.67 3.32
CA CYS A 120 14.65 7.10 2.15
C CYS A 120 13.76 7.63 1.02
N ASN A 121 12.46 7.75 1.25
CA ASN A 121 11.46 8.18 0.28
C ASN A 121 11.59 7.49 -1.09
N GLY A 122 11.97 6.20 -1.09
CA GLY A 122 12.17 5.42 -2.31
C GLY A 122 13.59 5.41 -2.87
N SER A 123 14.51 6.25 -2.42
CA SER A 123 15.87 6.33 -2.97
C SER A 123 16.74 5.11 -2.65
N GLY A 124 16.40 4.35 -1.60
CA GLY A 124 17.19 3.20 -1.13
C GLY A 124 18.42 3.58 -0.29
N PHE A 125 18.83 4.84 -0.32
CA PHE A 125 20.04 5.34 0.34
C PHE A 125 19.73 6.54 1.25
N ILE A 126 20.57 6.74 2.25
CA ILE A 126 20.53 7.88 3.16
C ILE A 126 21.90 8.55 3.09
N ASP A 127 21.92 9.87 2.87
CA ASP A 127 23.15 10.63 2.91
C ASP A 127 23.60 10.77 4.37
N ALA A 128 24.81 10.30 4.66
CA ALA A 128 25.42 10.40 5.98
C ALA A 128 26.80 11.07 5.86
N VAL A 129 27.20 11.79 6.91
CA VAL A 129 28.56 12.35 6.99
C VAL A 129 29.43 11.31 7.68
N ALA A 130 30.40 10.76 6.95
CA ALA A 130 31.41 9.88 7.51
C ALA A 130 32.70 10.68 7.73
N PHE A 131 33.35 10.43 8.86
CA PHE A 131 34.71 10.89 9.10
C PHE A 131 35.65 9.81 8.58
N THR A 132 36.33 10.07 7.47
CA THR A 132 37.38 9.18 6.96
C THR A 132 38.74 9.75 7.38
N ASN A 133 39.55 8.92 8.04
CA ASN A 133 40.91 9.28 8.38
C ASN A 133 41.78 9.08 7.15
N LYS A 134 42.27 10.18 6.57
CA LYS A 134 43.19 10.15 5.44
C LYS A 134 44.59 10.48 5.95
N VAL A 135 45.54 9.63 5.60
CA VAL A 135 46.96 9.91 5.83
C VAL A 135 47.40 10.95 4.80
N THR A 136 47.92 12.06 5.28
CA THR A 136 48.48 13.13 4.46
C THR A 136 49.95 13.33 4.80
N TYR A 137 50.71 13.86 3.84
CA TYR A 137 52.12 14.19 4.00
C TYR A 137 52.28 15.72 3.82
N PRO A 138 52.10 16.53 4.87
CA PRO A 138 52.14 17.99 4.76
C PRO A 138 53.49 18.49 4.19
N ASP A 139 54.59 17.87 4.61
CA ASP A 139 55.96 18.23 4.21
C ASP A 139 56.51 17.36 3.06
N GLY A 140 55.63 16.59 2.39
CA GLY A 140 55.99 15.70 1.28
C GLY A 140 56.31 14.26 1.70
N LYS A 141 56.36 13.35 0.71
CA LYS A 141 56.58 11.91 0.94
C LYS A 141 57.97 11.66 1.53
N PRO A 142 58.12 10.62 2.39
CA PRO A 142 59.40 10.28 3.01
C PRO A 142 60.49 10.05 1.94
N PRO A 143 61.67 10.68 2.06
CA PRO A 143 62.79 10.47 1.16
C PRO A 143 63.24 9.01 1.08
N LYS A 144 63.78 8.57 -0.07
CA LYS A 144 64.15 7.15 -0.31
C LYS A 144 65.18 6.60 0.69
N TRP A 145 66.08 7.43 1.22
CA TRP A 145 67.12 7.03 2.17
C TRP A 145 66.56 6.62 3.54
N VAL A 146 65.34 7.06 3.88
CA VAL A 146 64.67 6.70 5.15
C VAL A 146 64.43 5.18 5.25
N LYS A 147 64.24 4.48 4.11
CA LYS A 147 63.99 3.03 4.10
C LYS A 147 65.16 2.18 4.58
N VAL A 148 66.39 2.70 4.52
CA VAL A 148 67.62 1.94 4.83
C VAL A 148 68.24 2.36 6.17
N THR A 149 67.66 3.36 6.85
CA THR A 149 68.22 3.90 8.09
C THR A 149 67.53 3.26 9.31
N LYS A 150 68.29 2.62 10.19
CA LYS A 150 67.75 2.04 11.43
C LYS A 150 67.32 3.14 12.39
N GLY A 151 66.10 3.04 12.93
CA GLY A 151 65.55 3.95 13.95
C GLY A 151 64.66 5.08 13.41
N ILE A 152 64.58 5.26 12.08
CA ILE A 152 63.69 6.24 11.44
C ILE A 152 62.61 5.48 10.68
N TYR A 153 61.35 5.79 10.96
CA TYR A 153 60.19 5.14 10.36
C TYR A 153 59.46 6.09 9.39
N PRO A 154 58.98 5.60 8.23
CA PRO A 154 58.16 6.39 7.32
C PRO A 154 56.93 7.05 7.95
N SER A 155 56.42 6.49 9.05
CA SER A 155 55.30 7.05 9.84
C SER A 155 55.59 8.41 10.46
N TYR A 156 56.86 8.82 10.60
CA TYR A 156 57.20 10.17 11.10
C TYR A 156 56.79 11.30 10.15
N TRP A 157 56.51 11.00 8.88
CA TRP A 157 56.02 11.97 7.88
C TRP A 157 54.50 11.90 7.70
N GLU A 158 53.82 11.00 8.41
CA GLU A 158 52.39 10.75 8.26
C GLU A 158 51.60 11.53 9.30
N GLU A 159 50.74 12.43 8.83
CA GLU A 159 49.71 13.05 9.66
C GLU A 159 48.35 12.46 9.31
N VAL A 160 47.64 11.98 10.34
CA VAL A 160 46.27 11.49 10.19
C VAL A 160 45.32 12.67 10.30
N LYS A 161 44.71 13.04 9.18
CA LYS A 161 43.67 14.09 9.16
C LYS A 161 42.30 13.47 8.96
N SER A 162 41.38 13.77 9.87
CA SER A 162 39.98 13.39 9.72
C SER A 162 39.31 14.31 8.69
N VAL A 163 38.89 13.75 7.56
CA VAL A 163 38.16 14.47 6.51
C VAL A 163 36.67 14.12 6.62
N ARG A 164 35.81 15.14 6.54
CA ARG A 164 34.36 14.96 6.48
C ARG A 164 33.97 14.68 5.03
N GLU A 165 33.49 13.47 4.76
CA GLU A 165 32.98 13.06 3.46
C GLU A 165 31.49 12.75 3.55
N GLN A 166 30.72 13.20 2.56
CA GLN A 166 29.34 12.77 2.42
C GLN A 166 29.32 11.40 1.72
N VAL A 167 28.82 10.39 2.43
CA VAL A 167 28.73 9.00 1.96
C VAL A 167 27.27 8.58 1.90
N ARG A 168 26.89 7.89 0.82
CA ARG A 168 25.57 7.28 0.68
C ARG A 168 25.55 5.93 1.39
N VAL A 169 24.80 5.84 2.48
CA VAL A 169 24.64 4.62 3.26
C VAL A 169 23.34 3.93 2.86
N LEU A 170 23.36 2.60 2.78
CA LEU A 170 22.15 1.80 2.54
C LEU A 170 21.11 2.06 3.64
N CYS A 171 19.88 2.37 3.22
CA CYS A 171 18.77 2.50 4.15
C CYS A 171 18.53 1.16 4.85
N GLN A 172 18.70 1.11 6.17
CA GLN A 172 18.59 -0.13 6.95
C GLN A 172 17.17 -0.73 6.89
N LYS A 173 16.15 0.12 6.78
CA LYS A 173 14.74 -0.30 6.76
C LYS A 173 14.35 -1.04 5.48
N CYS A 174 14.80 -0.54 4.31
CA CYS A 174 14.48 -1.17 3.02
C CYS A 174 15.65 -1.98 2.44
N LYS A 175 16.82 -1.94 3.07
CA LYS A 175 18.06 -2.59 2.62
C LYS A 175 18.37 -2.27 1.15
N GLY A 176 18.22 -0.99 0.77
CA GLY A 176 18.46 -0.52 -0.61
C GLY A 176 17.30 -0.72 -1.59
N LYS A 177 16.22 -1.42 -1.22
CA LYS A 177 15.12 -1.73 -2.16
C LYS A 177 14.18 -0.55 -2.45
N GLY A 178 14.31 0.55 -1.71
CA GLY A 178 13.41 1.71 -1.80
C GLY A 178 11.96 1.46 -1.31
N THR A 179 11.55 0.21 -1.20
CA THR A 179 10.20 -0.22 -0.79
C THR A 179 10.26 -1.16 0.40
N VAL A 180 9.21 -1.15 1.21
CA VAL A 180 9.01 -2.04 2.36
C VAL A 180 7.64 -2.72 2.23
N SER A 181 7.53 -3.92 2.80
CA SER A 181 6.25 -4.65 2.77
C SER A 181 5.17 -3.91 3.56
N ALA A 182 3.94 -3.97 3.08
CA ALA A 182 2.75 -3.54 3.83
C ALA A 182 2.25 -4.64 4.78
N ALA A 183 2.78 -5.87 4.71
CA ALA A 183 2.44 -6.94 5.62
C ALA A 183 2.65 -6.53 7.08
N CYS A 184 1.76 -6.97 7.95
CA CYS A 184 1.90 -6.77 9.38
C CYS A 184 3.17 -7.45 9.87
N ASN A 185 3.97 -6.74 10.65
CA ASN A 185 5.24 -7.25 11.14
C ASN A 185 5.10 -8.45 12.09
N ASP A 186 3.95 -8.60 12.78
CA ASP A 186 3.77 -9.65 13.78
C ASP A 186 3.24 -10.95 13.17
N CYS A 187 2.29 -10.84 12.22
CA CYS A 187 1.69 -12.01 11.58
C CYS A 187 2.21 -12.26 10.16
N HIS A 188 3.11 -11.42 9.66
CA HIS A 188 3.72 -11.49 8.32
C HIS A 188 2.71 -11.72 7.19
N GLY A 189 1.54 -11.08 7.26
CA GLY A 189 0.49 -11.25 6.25
C GLY A 189 -0.62 -12.25 6.62
N ARG A 190 -0.42 -13.13 7.61
CA ARG A 190 -1.37 -14.20 7.92
C ARG A 190 -2.68 -13.74 8.55
N GLY A 191 -2.68 -12.57 9.20
CA GLY A 191 -3.83 -12.06 9.96
C GLY A 191 -4.13 -12.81 11.26
N LYS A 192 -3.65 -14.06 11.41
CA LYS A 192 -3.84 -14.89 12.60
C LYS A 192 -2.53 -15.10 13.37
N VAL A 193 -2.63 -15.17 14.70
CA VAL A 193 -1.54 -15.45 15.64
C VAL A 193 -2.06 -16.41 16.70
N VAL A 194 -1.20 -17.29 17.23
CA VAL A 194 -1.57 -18.21 18.31
C VAL A 194 -1.98 -17.41 19.54
N ASN A 195 -3.16 -17.69 20.07
CA ASN A 195 -3.63 -17.12 21.32
C ASN A 195 -3.12 -18.00 22.47
N GLN A 196 -2.05 -17.54 23.14
CA GLN A 196 -1.44 -18.28 24.25
C GLN A 196 -2.45 -18.58 25.36
N ASP A 197 -3.28 -17.61 25.75
CA ASP A 197 -4.25 -17.74 26.85
C ASP A 197 -5.30 -18.84 26.57
N GLU A 198 -5.79 -18.93 25.32
CA GLU A 198 -6.76 -19.97 24.93
C GLU A 198 -6.08 -21.31 24.67
N THR A 199 -4.85 -21.28 24.16
CA THR A 199 -4.04 -22.49 23.92
C THR A 199 -3.71 -23.20 25.22
N GLU A 200 -3.35 -22.46 26.27
CA GLU A 200 -3.08 -23.00 27.60
C GLU A 200 -4.34 -23.60 28.25
N LYS A 201 -5.51 -22.98 28.04
CA LYS A 201 -6.78 -23.49 28.59
C LYS A 201 -7.27 -24.76 27.90
N GLN A 202 -7.09 -24.86 26.58
CA GLN A 202 -7.62 -25.97 25.78
C GLN A 202 -6.60 -27.08 25.52
N GLY A 203 -5.31 -26.83 25.80
CA GLY A 203 -4.22 -27.77 25.52
C GLY A 203 -3.91 -27.95 24.03
N VAL A 204 -4.54 -27.17 23.15
CA VAL A 204 -4.36 -27.21 21.68
C VAL A 204 -4.15 -25.80 21.13
N PRO A 205 -3.32 -25.60 20.10
CA PRO A 205 -3.07 -24.27 19.53
C PRO A 205 -4.35 -23.61 18.99
N VAL A 206 -4.81 -22.57 19.68
CA VAL A 206 -5.96 -21.77 19.25
C VAL A 206 -5.47 -20.57 18.46
N MET A 207 -5.93 -20.42 17.22
CA MET A 207 -5.56 -19.29 16.36
C MET A 207 -6.52 -18.13 16.59
N GLY A 208 -6.00 -17.03 17.15
CA GLY A 208 -6.72 -15.78 17.29
C GLY A 208 -6.39 -14.78 16.18
N ASN A 209 -7.15 -13.69 16.11
CA ASN A 209 -6.81 -12.56 15.25
C ASN A 209 -5.56 -11.85 15.78
N CYS A 210 -4.65 -11.46 14.89
CA CYS A 210 -3.47 -10.68 15.23
C CYS A 210 -3.89 -9.35 15.86
N LYS A 211 -3.48 -9.10 17.12
CA LYS A 211 -3.83 -7.88 17.87
C LYS A 211 -3.38 -6.60 17.16
N ARG A 212 -2.25 -6.62 16.44
CA ARG A 212 -1.70 -5.45 15.74
C ARG A 212 -2.50 -5.04 14.51
N CYS A 213 -2.88 -5.99 13.66
CA CYS A 213 -3.61 -5.69 12.41
C CYS A 213 -5.11 -5.98 12.50
N GLY A 214 -5.61 -6.43 13.65
CA GLY A 214 -7.01 -6.78 13.86
C GLY A 214 -7.52 -7.89 12.95
N GLY A 215 -6.65 -8.80 12.51
CA GLY A 215 -7.02 -9.87 11.57
C GLY A 215 -6.75 -9.58 10.09
N ARG A 216 -6.46 -8.33 9.69
CA ARG A 216 -6.28 -7.96 8.25
C ARG A 216 -5.02 -8.53 7.60
N GLY A 217 -3.97 -8.81 8.37
CA GLY A 217 -2.69 -9.28 7.85
C GLY A 217 -1.75 -8.20 7.35
N TYR A 218 -2.22 -6.97 7.07
CA TYR A 218 -1.41 -5.84 6.62
C TYR A 218 -1.71 -4.55 7.41
N GLU A 219 -0.80 -3.59 7.34
CA GLU A 219 -0.90 -2.29 7.99
C GLU A 219 -1.75 -1.32 7.15
N ARG A 220 -2.60 -0.52 7.81
CA ARG A 220 -3.39 0.53 7.15
C ARG A 220 -2.49 1.68 6.74
N ILE A 221 -2.94 2.45 5.75
CA ILE A 221 -2.30 3.71 5.44
C ILE A 221 -2.31 4.61 6.68
N LEU A 222 -1.15 5.20 6.98
CA LEU A 222 -1.04 6.12 8.10
C LEU A 222 -1.95 7.33 7.85
N SER A 223 -2.88 7.57 8.76
CA SER A 223 -3.81 8.70 8.70
C SER A 223 -3.10 10.05 8.57
N THR A 224 -1.88 10.16 9.10
CA THR A 224 -1.05 11.37 8.96
C THR A 224 -0.53 11.59 7.55
N ALA A 225 -0.35 10.54 6.74
CA ALA A 225 0.05 10.69 5.34
C ALA A 225 -1.08 11.35 4.54
N VAL A 226 -2.33 10.92 4.79
CA VAL A 226 -3.53 11.52 4.18
C VAL A 226 -3.68 12.98 4.59
N HIS A 227 -3.50 13.29 5.88
CA HIS A 227 -3.53 14.67 6.36
C HIS A 227 -2.46 15.55 5.70
N ARG A 228 -1.21 15.06 5.57
CA ARG A 228 -0.13 15.78 4.87
C ARG A 228 -0.48 16.07 3.40
N ALA A 229 -1.08 15.11 2.69
CA ALA A 229 -1.51 15.32 1.32
C ALA A 229 -2.60 16.40 1.22
N ILE A 230 -3.51 16.47 2.20
CA ILE A 230 -4.52 17.53 2.27
C ILE A 230 -3.89 18.89 2.58
N CYS A 231 -2.88 18.94 3.45
CA CYS A 231 -2.15 20.17 3.76
C CYS A 231 -1.43 20.77 2.54
N GLN A 232 -1.09 19.97 1.52
CA GLN A 232 -0.55 20.51 0.26
C GLN A 232 -1.59 21.32 -0.54
N ILE A 233 -2.88 21.15 -0.23
CA ILE A 233 -3.99 21.86 -0.90
C ILE A 233 -4.56 22.95 0.01
N THR A 234 -4.68 22.70 1.31
CA THR A 234 -5.33 23.63 2.23
C THR A 234 -4.80 23.53 3.67
N ASP A 235 -4.54 24.69 4.27
CA ASP A 235 -4.18 24.81 5.69
C ASP A 235 -5.39 24.93 6.62
N ALA A 236 -6.61 24.92 6.07
CA ALA A 236 -7.85 25.10 6.85
C ALA A 236 -8.13 23.92 7.80
N ILE A 237 -7.57 22.74 7.54
CA ILE A 237 -7.76 21.54 8.34
C ILE A 237 -6.52 21.29 9.20
N THR A 238 -6.58 21.74 10.45
CA THR A 238 -5.54 21.45 11.45
C THR A 238 -5.51 19.96 11.80
N LEU A 239 -4.36 19.48 12.30
CA LEU A 239 -4.18 18.07 12.67
C LEU A 239 -5.15 17.60 13.76
N ASP A 240 -5.52 18.47 14.70
CA ASP A 240 -6.53 18.17 15.73
C ASP A 240 -7.94 18.04 15.13
N THR A 241 -8.31 18.97 14.24
CA THR A 241 -9.58 18.93 13.51
C THR A 241 -9.68 17.69 12.63
N TRP A 242 -8.58 17.32 11.98
CA TRP A 242 -8.46 16.07 11.21
C TRP A 242 -8.78 14.86 12.07
N LYS A 243 -8.08 14.68 13.20
CA LYS A 243 -8.26 13.52 14.08
C LYS A 243 -9.68 13.41 14.61
N LYS A 244 -10.29 14.54 15.00
CA LYS A 244 -11.61 14.57 15.64
C LYS A 244 -12.78 14.41 14.65
N SER A 245 -12.67 14.96 13.44
CA SER A 245 -13.83 15.10 12.55
C SER A 245 -13.67 14.49 11.17
N VAL A 246 -12.52 14.71 10.51
CA VAL A 246 -12.31 14.25 9.12
C VAL A 246 -11.87 12.80 9.06
N LYS A 247 -11.05 12.34 10.02
CA LYS A 247 -10.57 10.95 10.07
C LYS A 247 -11.74 9.95 10.20
N PRO A 248 -12.71 10.11 11.11
CA PRO A 248 -13.85 9.17 11.17
C PRO A 248 -14.62 9.10 9.85
N PHE A 249 -14.78 10.25 9.16
CA PHE A 249 -15.39 10.28 7.83
C PHE A 249 -14.57 9.51 6.79
N PHE A 250 -13.24 9.68 6.79
CA PHE A 250 -12.33 8.92 5.94
C PHE A 250 -12.40 7.41 6.22
N ASP A 251 -12.44 6.99 7.49
CA ASP A 251 -12.56 5.58 7.86
C ASP A 251 -13.87 4.97 7.31
N VAL A 252 -14.97 5.72 7.32
CA VAL A 252 -16.25 5.31 6.70
C VAL A 252 -16.12 5.15 5.19
N LEU A 253 -15.41 6.07 4.51
CA LEU A 253 -15.18 5.96 3.07
C LEU A 253 -14.41 4.69 2.70
N ILE A 254 -13.45 4.27 3.53
CA ILE A 254 -12.72 3.02 3.29
C ILE A 254 -13.68 1.82 3.40
N THR A 255 -14.48 1.77 4.47
CA THR A 255 -15.45 0.67 4.65
C THR A 255 -16.53 0.66 3.58
N LYS A 256 -16.78 1.80 2.92
CA LYS A 256 -17.77 1.89 1.86
C LYS A 256 -17.40 1.04 0.65
N PHE A 257 -16.11 0.93 0.31
CA PHE A 257 -15.68 0.02 -0.75
C PHE A 257 -15.96 -1.44 -0.42
N ASP A 258 -15.71 -1.88 0.83
CA ASP A 258 -16.00 -3.25 1.26
C ASP A 258 -17.51 -3.57 1.16
N ILE A 259 -18.36 -2.61 1.55
CA ILE A 259 -19.83 -2.72 1.45
C ILE A 259 -20.27 -2.83 -0.02
N GLU A 260 -19.70 -2.02 -0.89
CA GLU A 260 -20.03 -1.99 -2.31
C GLU A 260 -19.51 -3.23 -3.05
N GLU A 261 -18.31 -3.73 -2.71
CA GLU A 261 -17.78 -5.01 -3.23
C GLU A 261 -18.71 -6.16 -2.84
N ALA A 262 -19.15 -6.22 -1.58
CA ALA A 262 -20.11 -7.23 -1.12
C ALA A 262 -21.48 -7.10 -1.82
N TRP A 263 -21.93 -5.87 -2.09
CA TRP A 263 -23.15 -5.63 -2.86
C TRP A 263 -23.03 -6.10 -4.32
N ALA A 264 -21.90 -5.79 -4.97
CA ALA A 264 -21.61 -6.28 -6.32
C ALA A 264 -21.56 -7.81 -6.37
N GLU A 265 -20.99 -8.46 -5.34
CA GLU A 265 -20.98 -9.92 -5.25
C GLU A 265 -22.40 -10.49 -5.08
N ALA A 266 -23.22 -9.88 -4.24
CA ALA A 266 -24.62 -10.28 -4.07
C ALA A 266 -25.42 -10.14 -5.37
N GLN A 267 -25.23 -9.04 -6.10
CA GLN A 267 -25.86 -8.83 -7.41
C GLN A 267 -25.42 -9.87 -8.43
N LEU A 268 -24.12 -10.15 -8.53
CA LEU A 268 -23.62 -11.18 -9.43
C LEU A 268 -24.20 -12.56 -9.08
N LYS A 269 -24.26 -12.92 -7.79
CA LYS A 269 -24.89 -14.16 -7.32
C LYS A 269 -26.35 -14.24 -7.72
N GLN A 270 -27.09 -13.14 -7.63
CA GLN A 270 -28.49 -13.08 -8.01
C GLN A 270 -28.69 -13.21 -9.53
N ILE A 271 -27.82 -12.61 -10.34
CA ILE A 271 -27.92 -12.65 -11.81
C ILE A 271 -27.50 -14.02 -12.37
N THR A 272 -26.56 -14.69 -11.70
CA THR A 272 -25.97 -15.98 -12.12
C THR A 272 -26.64 -17.20 -11.48
N ARG A 273 -27.76 -16.99 -10.79
CA ARG A 273 -28.57 -18.05 -10.19
C ARG A 273 -29.68 -18.45 -11.15
#